data_AF-A0A0A0L699-F1
#
_entry.id   AF-A0A0A0L699-F1
#
_cell.length_a   1.000
_cell.length_b   1.000
_cell.length_c   1.000
_cell.angle_alpha   90.00
_cell.angle_beta   90.00
_cell.angle_gamma   90.00
#
_symmetry.space_group_name_H-M   'P 1'
#
loop_
_entity.id
_entity.type
_entity.pdbx_description
1 polymer ?
#
loop_
_entity_poly.entity_id
_entity_poly.type
_entity_poly.pdbx_seq_one_letter_code
_entity_poly.pdbx_strand_id
1 'polypeptide(L)'
;MDTPPSFLMLLLLLSFLAVVCSAVVPTPITLDPDVPPSSLPIDYIQEVGSCSYEVTVETSCASPSSITSEIGVLFGDTYGNQIIEKKLGTGDKVFGSCKTDSFVLKDRPCIIQISYMYIYKDGADDWLPNSVEISGSGINPLLFIFKSSIPTNTWFGFDLRQYTFPPPPSVFPAPPPPSHPLVPPPEPIFSSPPPPPKPILPPPPPPPQPTPPSSSSKISGQKWGMVSVILGLLTALL
;
A
#
# COMPACT_ATOMS: atom_id res chain seq x y z
N MET A 1 -8.92 6.78 63.86
CA MET A 1 -9.92 7.18 62.85
C MET A 1 -9.89 6.10 61.81
N ASP A 2 -10.74 5.11 62.04
CA ASP A 2 -10.51 3.76 61.57
C ASP A 2 -11.42 3.56 60.37
N THR A 3 -10.82 3.44 59.18
CA THR A 3 -11.57 3.25 57.95
C THR A 3 -12.34 1.93 58.05
N PRO A 4 -13.68 1.93 57.95
CA PRO A 4 -14.45 0.71 58.17
C PRO A 4 -14.11 -0.31 57.08
N PRO A 5 -14.08 -1.62 57.40
CA PRO A 5 -13.62 -2.66 56.47
C PRO A 5 -14.46 -2.74 55.18
N SER A 6 -15.72 -2.30 55.22
CA SER A 6 -16.59 -2.14 54.06
C SER A 6 -16.08 -1.09 53.05
N PHE A 7 -15.46 0.00 53.53
CA PHE A 7 -14.87 1.04 52.68
C PHE A 7 -13.60 0.53 51.98
N LEU A 8 -12.77 -0.24 52.70
CA LEU A 8 -11.60 -0.91 52.11
C LEU A 8 -12.01 -1.94 51.05
N MET A 9 -13.04 -2.76 51.32
CA MET A 9 -13.62 -3.69 50.34
C MET A 9 -14.14 -2.98 49.09
N LEU A 10 -14.81 -1.83 49.23
CA LEU A 10 -15.32 -1.05 48.11
C LEU A 10 -14.18 -0.47 47.27
N LEU A 11 -13.13 0.09 47.89
CA LEU A 11 -11.94 0.58 47.18
C LEU A 11 -11.22 -0.54 46.43
N LEU A 12 -11.09 -1.73 47.04
CA LEU A 12 -10.51 -2.89 46.37
C LEU A 12 -11.36 -3.30 45.15
N LEU A 13 -12.68 -3.43 45.30
CA LEU A 13 -13.59 -3.77 44.19
C LEU A 13 -13.51 -2.75 43.04
N LEU A 14 -13.48 -1.45 43.36
CA LEU A 14 -13.32 -0.39 42.37
C LEU A 14 -11.96 -0.45 41.67
N SER A 15 -10.88 -0.78 42.38
CA SER A 15 -9.56 -0.98 41.77
C SER A 15 -9.50 -2.22 40.85
N PHE A 16 -10.14 -3.32 41.24
CA PHE A 16 -10.25 -4.51 40.39
C PHE A 16 -11.06 -4.22 39.12
N LEU A 17 -12.19 -3.51 39.24
CA LEU A 17 -12.99 -3.09 38.09
C LEU A 17 -12.22 -2.12 37.18
N ALA A 18 -11.47 -1.16 37.73
CA ALA A 18 -10.64 -0.25 36.95
C ALA A 18 -9.53 -0.98 36.18
N VAL A 19 -8.87 -1.98 36.80
CA VAL A 19 -7.87 -2.83 36.13
C VAL A 19 -8.52 -3.63 34.99
N VAL A 20 -9.67 -4.26 35.23
CA VAL A 20 -10.40 -5.05 34.21
C VAL A 20 -10.91 -4.18 33.04
N CYS A 21 -11.31 -2.93 33.29
CA CYS A 21 -11.78 -2.00 32.26
C CYS A 21 -10.63 -1.25 31.54
N SER A 22 -9.39 -1.75 31.58
CA SER A 22 -8.25 -1.14 30.90
C SER A 22 -8.34 -1.33 29.38
N ALA A 23 -8.88 -0.34 28.67
CA ALA A 23 -8.95 -0.38 27.21
C ALA A 23 -7.55 -0.44 26.58
N VAL A 24 -7.31 -1.44 25.73
CA VAL A 24 -6.06 -1.55 24.97
C VAL A 24 -6.09 -0.52 23.84
N VAL A 25 -5.28 0.52 23.96
CA VAL A 25 -5.14 1.55 22.92
C VAL A 25 -4.44 0.92 21.69
N PRO A 26 -5.02 1.01 20.47
CA PRO A 26 -4.38 0.46 19.29
C PRO A 26 -3.09 1.21 18.94
N THR A 27 -2.11 0.51 18.37
CA THR A 27 -0.86 1.14 17.95
C THR A 27 -1.04 1.82 16.59
N PRO A 28 -0.85 3.15 16.48
CA PRO A 28 -1.07 3.86 15.23
C PRO A 28 0.06 3.60 14.23
N ILE A 29 -0.32 3.31 12.98
CA ILE A 29 0.57 3.21 11.83
C ILE A 29 0.50 4.54 11.06
N THR A 30 1.65 5.21 10.95
CA THR A 30 1.80 6.52 10.29
C THR A 30 2.82 6.46 9.15
N LEU A 31 2.88 5.33 8.45
CA LEU A 31 3.53 5.20 7.15
C LEU A 31 2.60 5.79 6.09
N ASP A 32 3.13 6.15 4.92
CA ASP A 32 2.30 6.47 3.76
C ASP A 32 1.74 5.17 3.13
N PRO A 33 0.46 5.12 2.72
CA PRO A 33 -0.08 3.97 2.00
C PRO A 33 0.30 3.98 0.51
N ASP A 34 0.55 2.80 -0.04
CA ASP A 34 0.86 2.57 -1.46
C ASP A 34 0.17 1.29 -1.99
N VAL A 35 0.33 0.98 -3.27
CA VAL A 35 -0.07 -0.30 -3.87
C VAL A 35 0.86 -1.43 -3.42
N PRO A 36 0.40 -2.69 -3.29
CA PRO A 36 1.25 -3.80 -2.87
C PRO A 36 2.40 -4.05 -3.86
N PRO A 37 3.59 -4.44 -3.37
CA PRO A 37 4.68 -4.86 -4.24
C PRO A 37 4.29 -6.14 -5.00
N SER A 38 4.72 -6.26 -6.25
CA SER A 38 4.41 -7.42 -7.12
C SER A 38 4.97 -8.76 -6.62
N SER A 39 5.78 -8.74 -5.56
CA SER A 39 6.27 -9.90 -4.82
C SER A 39 5.33 -10.40 -3.71
N LEU A 40 4.21 -9.73 -3.45
CA LEU A 40 3.20 -10.17 -2.47
C LEU A 40 2.31 -11.28 -3.09
N PRO A 41 2.36 -12.54 -2.62
CA PRO A 41 1.47 -13.59 -3.07
C PRO A 41 0.11 -13.41 -2.39
N ILE A 42 -0.86 -12.89 -3.14
CA ILE A 42 -2.27 -12.91 -2.77
C ILE A 42 -2.81 -14.33 -2.96
N ASP A 43 -3.80 -14.71 -2.15
CA ASP A 43 -4.41 -16.04 -2.05
C ASP A 43 -3.47 -17.14 -1.49
N TYR A 44 -2.34 -16.80 -0.86
CA TYR A 44 -1.53 -17.75 -0.08
C TYR A 44 -2.09 -17.90 1.34
N ILE A 45 -2.89 -18.94 1.56
CA ILE A 45 -3.58 -19.23 2.82
C ILE A 45 -2.97 -20.49 3.47
N GLN A 46 -2.33 -20.34 4.63
CA GLN A 46 -2.09 -21.47 5.54
C GLN A 46 -3.30 -21.61 6.48
N GLU A 47 -3.98 -22.75 6.48
CA GLU A 47 -5.16 -23.02 7.35
C GLU A 47 -4.74 -23.38 8.80
N VAL A 48 -3.87 -22.56 9.40
CA VAL A 48 -3.33 -22.80 10.75
C VAL A 48 -4.26 -22.20 11.80
N GLY A 49 -5.08 -23.07 12.39
CA GLY A 49 -6.02 -22.73 13.46
C GLY A 49 -7.32 -22.06 12.99
N SER A 50 -8.22 -21.80 13.93
CA SER A 50 -9.36 -20.89 13.74
C SER A 50 -9.23 -19.75 14.74
N CYS A 51 -9.03 -18.55 14.20
CA CYS A 51 -8.98 -17.29 14.91
C CYS A 51 -10.14 -16.39 14.44
N SER A 52 -10.52 -15.44 15.30
CA SER A 52 -11.45 -14.35 14.96
C SER A 52 -10.76 -13.00 15.07
N TYR A 53 -11.05 -12.13 14.10
CA TYR A 53 -10.54 -10.75 13.99
C TYR A 53 -11.71 -9.78 13.89
N GLU A 54 -11.53 -8.56 14.40
CA GLU A 54 -12.46 -7.46 14.19
C GLU A 54 -11.75 -6.36 13.40
N VAL A 55 -12.37 -5.99 12.28
CA VAL A 55 -11.92 -4.90 11.41
C VAL A 55 -12.90 -3.74 11.60
N THR A 56 -12.43 -2.63 12.16
CA THR A 56 -13.25 -1.44 12.41
C THR A 56 -12.81 -0.31 11.48
N VAL A 57 -13.72 0.18 10.64
CA VAL A 57 -13.43 1.16 9.59
C VAL A 57 -14.06 2.49 9.94
N GLU A 58 -13.23 3.52 10.12
CA GLU A 58 -13.65 4.90 10.35
C GLU A 58 -13.71 5.65 9.01
N THR A 59 -14.88 6.12 8.62
CA THR A 59 -15.10 6.85 7.37
C THR A 59 -15.14 8.37 7.59
N SER A 60 -14.40 9.10 6.76
CA SER A 60 -14.35 10.56 6.80
C SER A 60 -15.72 11.20 6.54
N CYS A 61 -15.97 12.34 7.20
CA CYS A 61 -17.14 13.17 6.93
C CYS A 61 -17.19 13.78 5.52
N ALA A 62 -16.10 13.72 4.75
CA ALA A 62 -16.07 14.14 3.35
C ALA A 62 -16.42 13.01 2.35
N SER A 63 -16.63 11.77 2.82
CA SER A 63 -17.19 10.69 1.98
C SER A 63 -18.67 10.93 1.66
N PRO A 64 -19.23 10.29 0.60
CA PRO A 64 -20.67 10.21 0.39
C PRO A 64 -21.43 9.62 1.61
N SER A 65 -22.71 9.97 1.76
CA SER A 65 -23.56 9.52 2.87
C SER A 65 -24.00 8.06 2.78
N SER A 66 -23.94 7.48 1.58
CA SER A 66 -24.13 6.07 1.27
C SER A 66 -23.07 5.64 0.26
N ILE A 67 -22.49 4.46 0.42
CA ILE A 67 -21.53 3.86 -0.51
C ILE A 67 -22.18 2.69 -1.23
N THR A 68 -21.89 2.55 -2.52
CA THR A 68 -22.34 1.44 -3.39
C THR A 68 -21.21 0.51 -3.79
N SER A 69 -19.97 1.02 -3.70
CA SER A 69 -18.72 0.31 -3.98
C SER A 69 -18.50 -0.85 -3.00
N GLU A 70 -17.98 -1.97 -3.50
CA GLU A 70 -17.60 -3.11 -2.65
C GLU A 70 -16.23 -2.86 -2.02
N ILE A 71 -16.18 -2.84 -0.68
CA ILE A 71 -14.96 -2.62 0.09
C ILE A 71 -14.42 -3.97 0.57
N GLY A 72 -13.18 -4.30 0.20
CA GLY A 72 -12.46 -5.50 0.64
C GLY A 72 -11.28 -5.17 1.55
N VAL A 73 -10.79 -6.16 2.31
CA VAL A 73 -9.60 -6.04 3.17
C VAL A 73 -8.69 -7.26 3.02
N LEU A 74 -7.38 -7.00 3.04
CA LEU A 74 -6.31 -8.00 2.96
C LEU A 74 -5.28 -7.69 4.05
N PHE A 75 -5.01 -8.63 4.94
CA PHE A 75 -3.95 -8.48 5.96
C PHE A 75 -3.32 -9.83 6.28
N GLY A 76 -2.07 -9.82 6.73
CA GLY A 76 -1.32 -11.06 6.95
C GLY A 76 0.01 -10.86 7.65
N ASP A 77 0.72 -11.97 7.87
CA ASP A 77 2.03 -12.01 8.52
C ASP A 77 3.19 -12.44 7.61
N THR A 78 4.40 -12.29 8.13
CA THR A 78 5.67 -12.72 7.51
C THR A 78 5.81 -14.23 7.30
N TYR A 79 4.92 -15.06 7.84
CA TYR A 79 4.92 -16.51 7.67
C TYR A 79 3.97 -16.97 6.56
N GLY A 80 3.11 -16.07 6.07
CA GLY A 80 2.11 -16.37 5.05
C GLY A 80 0.78 -16.85 5.62
N ASN A 81 0.46 -16.50 6.87
CA ASN A 81 -0.95 -16.48 7.28
C ASN A 81 -1.58 -15.21 6.70
N GLN A 82 -2.62 -15.37 5.89
CA GLN A 82 -3.27 -14.29 5.14
C GLN A 82 -4.78 -14.36 5.31
N ILE A 83 -5.41 -13.24 5.64
CA ILE A 83 -6.85 -13.04 5.58
C ILE A 83 -7.15 -12.15 4.38
N ILE A 84 -7.96 -12.66 3.46
CA ILE A 84 -8.67 -11.87 2.46
C ILE A 84 -10.14 -11.91 2.85
N GLU A 85 -10.77 -10.74 2.95
CA GLU A 85 -12.22 -10.63 2.86
C GLU A 85 -12.56 -9.74 1.65
N LYS A 86 -13.23 -10.30 0.65
CA LYS A 86 -13.46 -9.60 -0.63
C LYS A 86 -14.57 -8.56 -0.54
N LYS A 87 -15.48 -8.72 0.43
CA LYS A 87 -16.57 -7.77 0.71
C LYS A 87 -16.86 -7.69 2.21
N LEU A 88 -16.48 -6.58 2.83
CA LEU A 88 -16.85 -6.24 4.19
C LEU A 88 -18.31 -5.75 4.24
N GLY A 89 -19.13 -6.42 5.03
CA GLY A 89 -20.53 -6.05 5.25
C GLY A 89 -21.50 -6.58 4.18
N THR A 90 -22.77 -6.69 4.58
CA THR A 90 -23.85 -7.29 3.77
C THR A 90 -25.13 -6.44 3.73
N GLY A 91 -25.03 -5.13 4.02
CA GLY A 91 -26.19 -4.24 4.04
C GLY A 91 -25.87 -2.81 3.60
N ASP A 92 -26.86 -2.17 2.98
CA ASP A 92 -26.76 -0.99 2.08
C ASP A 92 -26.36 0.35 2.75
N LYS A 93 -25.76 0.32 3.94
CA LYS A 93 -25.56 1.51 4.80
C LYS A 93 -24.23 1.55 5.56
N VAL A 94 -23.30 0.64 5.30
CA VAL A 94 -21.93 0.73 5.83
C VAL A 94 -21.11 1.78 5.05
N PHE A 95 -19.97 2.21 5.61
CA PHE A 95 -18.99 3.11 4.98
C PHE A 95 -19.49 4.51 4.60
N GLY A 96 -20.63 4.94 5.18
CA GLY A 96 -21.16 6.30 4.95
C GLY A 96 -20.38 7.39 5.69
N SER A 97 -20.54 8.63 5.24
CA SER A 97 -19.98 9.85 5.85
C SER A 97 -20.03 9.86 7.39
N CYS A 98 -18.90 10.15 8.04
CA CYS A 98 -18.76 10.23 9.51
C CYS A 98 -19.06 8.93 10.29
N LYS A 99 -19.08 7.75 9.66
CA LYS A 99 -19.38 6.48 10.36
C LYS A 99 -18.15 5.75 10.86
N THR A 100 -18.39 4.92 11.88
CA THR A 100 -17.51 3.82 12.27
C THR A 100 -18.31 2.53 12.11
N ASP A 101 -17.86 1.63 11.25
CA ASP A 101 -18.51 0.34 10.98
C ASP A 101 -17.53 -0.81 11.30
N SER A 102 -17.98 -1.82 12.05
CA SER A 102 -17.14 -2.92 12.56
C SER A 102 -17.56 -4.29 12.03
N PHE A 103 -16.59 -5.12 11.66
CA PHE A 103 -16.79 -6.39 10.96
C PHE A 103 -15.99 -7.51 11.62
N VAL A 104 -16.69 -8.53 12.15
CA VAL A 104 -16.06 -9.69 12.79
C VAL A 104 -15.81 -10.80 11.78
N LEU A 105 -14.55 -10.99 11.40
CA LEU A 105 -14.08 -12.06 10.52
C LEU A 105 -13.78 -13.30 11.36
N LYS A 106 -14.69 -14.29 11.31
CA LYS A 106 -14.58 -15.57 12.03
C LYS A 106 -13.97 -16.65 11.15
N ASP A 107 -13.45 -17.70 11.79
CA ASP A 107 -12.91 -18.89 11.11
C ASP A 107 -11.90 -18.49 10.03
N ARG A 108 -10.87 -17.78 10.49
CA ARG A 108 -9.72 -17.32 9.70
C ARG A 108 -8.42 -17.92 10.26
N PRO A 109 -7.38 -18.08 9.43
CA PRO A 109 -6.02 -18.43 9.90
C PRO A 109 -5.55 -17.56 11.06
N CYS A 110 -4.77 -18.13 11.97
CA CYS A 110 -4.19 -17.39 13.08
C CYS A 110 -2.91 -16.64 12.66
N ILE A 111 -3.04 -15.36 12.33
CA ILE A 111 -1.92 -14.41 12.20
C ILE A 111 -1.15 -14.33 13.53
N ILE A 112 0.18 -14.42 13.44
CA ILE A 112 1.08 -14.24 14.60
C ILE A 112 1.37 -12.75 14.84
N GLN A 113 1.59 -11.98 13.77
CA GLN A 113 1.82 -10.53 13.82
C GLN A 113 1.43 -9.89 12.49
N ILE A 114 0.53 -8.90 12.50
CA ILE A 114 0.21 -8.18 11.26
C ILE A 114 1.49 -7.54 10.72
N SER A 115 1.78 -7.80 9.45
CA SER A 115 2.98 -7.37 8.73
C SER A 115 2.63 -6.56 7.48
N TYR A 116 1.41 -6.70 6.97
CA TYR A 116 0.79 -5.87 5.94
C TYR A 116 -0.71 -5.71 6.20
N MET A 117 -1.26 -4.60 5.73
CA MET A 117 -2.70 -4.36 5.64
C MET A 117 -3.01 -3.52 4.39
N TYR A 118 -3.90 -4.00 3.54
CA TYR A 118 -4.43 -3.28 2.39
C TYR A 118 -5.96 -3.29 2.39
N ILE A 119 -6.53 -2.26 1.82
CA ILE A 119 -7.96 -2.15 1.52
C ILE A 119 -8.17 -2.15 0.01
N TYR A 120 -9.36 -2.53 -0.43
CA TYR A 120 -9.76 -2.59 -1.84
C TYR A 120 -11.12 -1.90 -2.02
N LYS A 121 -11.33 -1.28 -3.18
CA LYS A 121 -12.61 -0.66 -3.56
C LYS A 121 -12.94 -1.01 -5.02
N ASP A 122 -13.96 -1.81 -5.27
CA ASP A 122 -14.58 -1.89 -6.60
C ASP A 122 -15.80 -0.98 -6.64
N GLY A 123 -15.79 -0.02 -7.57
CA GLY A 123 -16.83 1.00 -7.69
C GLY A 123 -16.29 2.42 -7.84
N ALA A 124 -17.21 3.33 -8.13
CA ALA A 124 -16.93 4.70 -8.55
C ALA A 124 -17.10 5.74 -7.42
N ASP A 125 -17.43 5.33 -6.19
CA ASP A 125 -17.65 6.29 -5.09
C ASP A 125 -16.34 6.97 -4.67
N ASP A 126 -16.43 8.26 -4.36
CA ASP A 126 -15.36 9.08 -3.75
C ASP A 126 -15.18 8.77 -2.25
N TRP A 127 -15.07 7.47 -1.92
CA TRP A 127 -14.94 7.01 -0.55
C TRP A 127 -13.55 7.32 0.04
N LEU A 128 -13.58 7.88 1.25
CA LEU A 128 -12.43 8.39 1.99
C LEU A 128 -12.42 7.82 3.42
N PRO A 129 -11.71 6.71 3.69
CA PRO A 129 -11.49 6.24 5.05
C PRO A 129 -10.54 7.17 5.81
N ASN A 130 -10.90 7.50 7.05
CA ASN A 130 -9.98 8.12 8.01
C ASN A 130 -8.97 7.08 8.52
N SER A 131 -9.47 5.92 8.96
CA SER A 131 -8.65 4.87 9.54
C SER A 131 -9.28 3.48 9.41
N VAL A 132 -8.46 2.44 9.57
CA VAL A 132 -8.90 1.06 9.82
C VAL A 132 -8.18 0.51 11.04
N GLU A 133 -8.91 0.09 12.06
CA GLU A 133 -8.37 -0.69 13.15
C GLU A 133 -8.52 -2.19 12.86
N ILE A 134 -7.49 -2.98 13.15
CA ILE A 134 -7.58 -4.45 13.19
C ILE A 134 -7.19 -4.93 14.58
N SER A 135 -8.12 -5.59 15.25
CA SER A 135 -7.91 -6.32 16.50
C SER A 135 -8.23 -7.80 16.32
N GLY A 136 -7.88 -8.66 17.27
CA GLY A 136 -8.29 -10.07 17.20
C GLY A 136 -7.57 -11.02 18.14
N SER A 137 -7.81 -12.31 17.89
CA SER A 137 -7.37 -13.42 18.71
C SER A 137 -5.84 -13.52 18.73
N GLY A 138 -5.21 -13.13 19.85
CA GLY A 138 -3.77 -13.27 20.08
C GLY A 138 -2.89 -12.16 19.50
N ILE A 139 -3.46 -11.09 18.92
CA ILE A 139 -2.71 -9.95 18.38
C ILE A 139 -2.99 -8.65 19.15
N ASN A 140 -2.01 -7.76 19.20
CA ASN A 140 -2.22 -6.38 19.66
C ASN A 140 -2.97 -5.58 18.57
N PRO A 141 -3.97 -4.74 18.93
CA PRO A 141 -4.67 -3.91 17.94
C PRO A 141 -3.75 -2.91 17.22
N LEU A 142 -3.91 -2.79 15.91
CA LEU A 142 -3.21 -1.81 15.07
C LEU A 142 -4.21 -0.87 14.38
N LEU A 143 -3.88 0.42 14.33
CA LEU A 143 -4.70 1.47 13.71
C LEU A 143 -4.00 2.06 12.48
N PHE A 144 -4.48 1.71 11.29
CA PHE A 144 -3.94 2.11 9.99
C PHE A 144 -4.58 3.44 9.54
N ILE A 145 -3.78 4.49 9.35
CA ILE A 145 -4.28 5.85 9.06
C ILE A 145 -4.24 6.14 7.55
N PHE A 146 -5.36 5.99 6.86
CA PHE A 146 -5.46 6.24 5.41
C PHE A 146 -5.55 7.73 5.07
N LYS A 147 -6.65 8.39 5.50
CA LYS A 147 -6.97 9.81 5.22
C LYS A 147 -6.82 10.22 3.73
N SER A 148 -6.96 9.26 2.82
CA SER A 148 -6.71 9.38 1.39
C SER A 148 -7.71 8.53 0.60
N SER A 149 -8.09 8.98 -0.60
CA SER A 149 -9.09 8.30 -1.42
C SER A 149 -8.55 6.97 -1.96
N ILE A 150 -9.32 5.90 -1.79
CA ILE A 150 -8.89 4.56 -2.21
C ILE A 150 -8.97 4.42 -3.74
N PRO A 151 -7.88 4.02 -4.43
CA PRO A 151 -7.90 3.70 -5.86
C PRO A 151 -8.92 2.61 -6.20
N THR A 152 -9.65 2.76 -7.30
CA THR A 152 -10.61 1.74 -7.75
C THR A 152 -9.88 0.52 -8.31
N ASN A 153 -10.40 -0.68 -8.01
CA ASN A 153 -9.93 -1.99 -8.50
C ASN A 153 -8.44 -2.28 -8.28
N THR A 154 -7.88 -1.71 -7.21
CA THR A 154 -6.49 -1.91 -6.78
C THR A 154 -6.45 -2.07 -5.26
N TRP A 155 -5.58 -2.94 -4.75
CA TRP A 155 -5.26 -2.99 -3.32
C TRP A 155 -4.38 -1.79 -2.95
N PHE A 156 -4.64 -1.17 -1.79
CA PHE A 156 -3.93 0.03 -1.34
C PHE A 156 -3.79 0.04 0.19
N GLY A 157 -2.61 0.36 0.72
CA GLY A 157 -2.33 0.26 2.16
C GLY A 157 -0.85 0.16 2.51
N PHE A 158 -0.52 -0.54 3.60
CA PHE A 158 0.70 -0.34 4.36
C PHE A 158 1.56 -1.60 4.47
N ASP A 159 2.84 -1.45 4.10
CA ASP A 159 3.88 -2.43 4.37
C ASP A 159 4.57 -2.14 5.71
N LEU A 160 4.35 -3.00 6.72
CA LEU A 160 4.96 -2.82 8.05
C LEU A 160 6.35 -3.45 8.15
N ARG A 161 6.62 -4.49 7.35
CA ARG A 161 7.87 -5.29 7.38
C ARG A 161 8.16 -5.85 5.99
N GLN A 162 9.43 -6.13 5.67
CA GLN A 162 9.77 -6.84 4.44
C GLN A 162 9.28 -8.30 4.49
N TYR A 163 8.65 -8.76 3.41
CA TYR A 163 8.19 -10.14 3.29
C TYR A 163 9.25 -11.03 2.67
N THR A 164 9.87 -11.88 3.48
CA THR A 164 10.57 -13.07 3.01
C THR A 164 9.58 -14.23 2.96
N PHE A 165 8.61 -14.18 2.04
CA PHE A 165 7.75 -15.33 1.78
C PHE A 165 8.65 -16.52 1.40
N PRO A 166 8.56 -17.68 2.11
CA PRO A 166 9.21 -18.87 1.63
C PRO A 166 8.63 -19.23 0.25
N PRO A 167 9.42 -19.80 -0.68
CA PRO A 167 8.85 -20.30 -1.92
C PRO A 167 7.72 -21.28 -1.59
N PRO A 168 6.57 -21.24 -2.31
CA PRO A 168 5.43 -22.10 -2.01
C PRO A 168 5.89 -23.56 -1.87
N PRO A 169 5.46 -24.29 -0.81
CA PRO A 169 5.93 -25.65 -0.55
C PRO A 169 5.68 -26.49 -1.80
N SER A 170 6.76 -26.99 -2.40
CA SER A 170 6.73 -27.53 -3.75
C SER A 170 5.83 -28.77 -3.81
N VAL A 171 4.61 -28.58 -4.32
CA VAL A 171 3.53 -29.59 -4.36
C VAL A 171 3.94 -30.83 -5.16
N PHE A 172 4.92 -30.68 -6.06
CA PHE A 172 5.62 -31.81 -6.65
C PHE A 172 6.70 -32.33 -5.69
N PRO A 173 6.60 -33.58 -5.19
CA PRO A 173 7.76 -34.23 -4.59
C PRO A 173 8.89 -34.25 -5.62
N ALA A 174 10.11 -33.92 -5.20
CA ALA A 174 11.26 -33.90 -6.10
C ALA A 174 11.37 -35.28 -6.80
N PRO A 175 11.53 -35.31 -8.14
CA PRO A 175 11.63 -36.58 -8.86
C PRO A 175 12.79 -37.39 -8.27
N PRO A 176 12.64 -38.71 -8.08
CA PRO A 176 13.67 -39.52 -7.45
C PRO A 176 14.99 -39.38 -8.23
N PRO A 177 16.14 -39.30 -7.54
CA PRO A 177 17.42 -39.13 -8.21
C PRO A 177 17.61 -40.26 -9.23
N PRO A 178 18.06 -39.96 -10.47
CA PRO A 178 18.12 -40.95 -11.54
C PRO A 178 18.97 -42.15 -11.09
N SER A 179 18.41 -43.35 -11.20
CA SER A 179 19.02 -44.62 -10.74
C SER A 179 20.28 -45.03 -11.50
N HIS A 180 20.71 -44.23 -12.47
CA HIS A 180 21.87 -44.43 -13.32
C HIS A 180 22.61 -43.10 -13.46
N PRO A 181 23.96 -43.11 -13.44
CA PRO A 181 24.74 -41.94 -13.81
C PRO A 181 24.31 -41.44 -15.20
N LEU A 182 24.02 -40.15 -15.32
CA LEU A 182 23.80 -39.52 -16.62
C LEU A 182 25.11 -39.59 -17.41
N VAL A 183 25.20 -40.53 -18.35
CA VAL A 183 26.27 -40.55 -19.34
C VAL A 183 26.15 -39.24 -20.13
N PRO A 184 27.18 -38.37 -20.12
CA PRO A 184 27.11 -37.12 -20.86
C PRO A 184 26.93 -37.43 -22.35
N PRO A 185 26.07 -36.69 -23.08
CA PRO A 185 25.94 -36.87 -24.51
C PRO A 185 27.29 -36.60 -25.20
N PRO A 186 27.62 -37.28 -26.31
CA PRO A 186 28.84 -37.02 -27.05
C PRO A 186 28.94 -35.54 -27.43
N GLU A 187 30.10 -34.92 -27.23
CA GLU A 187 30.31 -33.52 -27.61
C GLU A 187 30.04 -33.34 -29.11
N PRO A 188 29.23 -32.34 -29.51
CA PRO A 188 29.05 -32.03 -30.92
C PRO A 188 30.37 -31.50 -31.48
N ILE A 189 30.89 -32.18 -32.52
CA ILE A 189 32.14 -31.79 -33.19
C ILE A 189 31.90 -30.46 -33.93
N PHE A 190 32.15 -29.35 -33.26
CA PHE A 190 32.14 -28.01 -33.86
C PHE A 190 33.31 -27.89 -34.84
N SER A 191 33.02 -28.05 -36.13
CA SER A 191 33.93 -27.66 -37.20
C SER A 191 34.29 -26.18 -37.06
N SER A 192 35.58 -25.87 -37.03
CA SER A 192 36.08 -24.51 -36.80
C SER A 192 35.48 -23.50 -37.78
N PRO A 193 35.01 -22.32 -37.32
CA PRO A 193 34.46 -21.31 -38.22
C PRO A 193 35.53 -20.81 -39.20
N PRO A 194 35.17 -20.47 -40.44
CA PRO A 194 36.12 -19.92 -41.41
C PRO A 194 36.70 -18.59 -40.94
N PRO A 195 37.94 -18.25 -41.33
CA PRO A 195 38.59 -17.00 -40.91
C PRO A 195 37.81 -15.77 -41.40
N PRO A 196 37.75 -14.68 -40.61
CA PRO A 196 36.97 -13.50 -40.94
C PRO A 196 37.49 -12.82 -42.23
N PRO A 197 36.60 -12.20 -43.04
CA PRO A 197 37.01 -11.40 -44.19
C PRO A 197 37.98 -10.28 -43.79
N LYS A 198 38.93 -9.96 -44.67
CA LYS A 198 39.85 -8.82 -44.46
C LYS A 198 39.05 -7.51 -44.38
N PRO A 199 39.37 -6.60 -43.44
CA PRO A 199 38.74 -5.29 -43.37
C PRO A 199 38.89 -4.52 -44.69
N ILE A 200 37.76 -4.05 -45.23
CA ILE A 200 37.76 -3.09 -46.34
C ILE A 200 38.05 -1.71 -45.75
N LEU A 201 39.09 -1.05 -46.25
CA LEU A 201 39.41 0.32 -45.84
C LEU A 201 38.27 1.27 -46.26
N PRO A 202 37.84 2.19 -45.39
CA PRO A 202 36.83 3.18 -45.75
C PRO A 202 37.37 4.12 -46.85
N PRO A 203 36.49 4.62 -47.74
CA PRO A 203 36.89 5.62 -48.73
C PRO A 203 37.35 6.92 -48.06
N PRO A 204 38.25 7.69 -48.69
CA PRO A 204 38.71 8.97 -48.14
C PRO A 204 37.55 9.98 -48.02
N PRO A 205 37.58 10.88 -47.03
CA PRO A 205 36.52 11.86 -46.82
C PRO A 205 36.42 12.87 -47.98
N PRO A 206 35.22 13.40 -48.29
CA PRO A 206 35.05 14.43 -49.30
C PRO A 206 35.70 15.76 -48.89
N PRO A 207 36.08 16.61 -49.86
CA PRO A 207 36.71 17.91 -49.57
C PRO A 207 35.73 18.87 -48.86
N PRO A 208 36.24 19.82 -48.04
CA PRO A 208 35.39 20.77 -47.32
C PRO A 208 34.56 21.67 -48.24
N GLN A 209 33.27 21.80 -47.94
CA GLN A 209 32.35 22.68 -48.67
C GLN A 209 32.43 24.13 -48.13
N PRO A 210 32.40 25.18 -48.97
CA PRO A 210 32.42 26.58 -48.51
C PRO A 210 31.22 26.95 -47.64
N THR A 211 31.46 27.74 -46.59
CA THR A 211 30.42 28.29 -45.71
C THR A 211 29.72 29.51 -46.34
N PRO A 212 28.37 29.60 -46.32
CA PRO A 212 27.66 30.81 -46.71
C PRO A 212 27.86 31.98 -45.72
N PRO A 213 27.83 33.24 -46.18
CA PRO A 213 27.97 34.40 -45.31
C PRO A 213 26.70 34.68 -44.47
N SER A 214 26.90 35.22 -43.27
CA SER A 214 25.80 35.67 -42.39
C SER A 214 25.17 36.98 -42.89
N SER A 215 23.83 37.06 -42.86
CA SER A 215 23.07 38.24 -43.25
C SER A 215 22.21 38.80 -42.10
N SER A 216 22.73 39.81 -41.40
CA SER A 216 21.95 40.61 -40.46
C SER A 216 21.04 41.61 -41.19
N SER A 217 19.80 41.78 -40.73
CA SER A 217 18.91 42.88 -41.13
C SER A 217 18.29 43.57 -39.91
N LYS A 218 17.95 44.86 -40.05
CA LYS A 218 17.60 45.78 -38.95
C LYS A 218 16.17 46.31 -39.05
N ILE A 219 15.53 46.46 -37.88
CA ILE A 219 14.75 47.63 -37.39
C ILE A 219 13.73 48.29 -38.35
N SER A 220 12.45 48.27 -37.95
CA SER A 220 11.43 49.30 -38.23
C SER A 220 10.26 49.16 -37.22
N GLY A 221 9.54 50.21 -36.76
CA GLY A 221 9.74 51.65 -37.02
C GLY A 221 8.75 52.70 -36.45
N GLN A 222 7.69 52.36 -35.70
CA GLN A 222 6.65 53.31 -35.17
C GLN A 222 6.16 52.86 -33.77
N LYS A 223 5.89 53.66 -32.69
CA LYS A 223 5.67 55.10 -32.41
C LYS A 223 4.29 55.65 -32.86
N TRP A 224 3.40 56.26 -32.06
CA TRP A 224 3.35 56.89 -30.69
C TRP A 224 2.12 56.35 -29.89
N GLY A 225 1.77 56.70 -28.63
CA GLY A 225 2.47 57.43 -27.55
C GLY A 225 1.61 58.42 -26.70
N MET A 226 1.31 58.08 -25.43
CA MET A 226 1.00 58.94 -24.25
C MET A 226 1.23 58.05 -23.00
N VAL A 227 2.05 58.33 -21.97
CA VAL A 227 2.40 59.53 -21.17
C VAL A 227 1.40 59.82 -20.03
N SER A 228 1.84 59.48 -18.79
CA SER A 228 1.70 60.11 -17.46
C SER A 228 0.48 61.00 -17.09
N VAL A 229 0.08 61.18 -15.83
CA VAL A 229 0.68 60.84 -14.50
C VAL A 229 -0.40 60.14 -13.62
N ILE A 230 -0.50 60.07 -12.27
CA ILE A 230 0.10 60.72 -11.08
C ILE A 230 0.51 59.63 -10.05
N LEU A 231 1.46 59.92 -9.16
CA LEU A 231 1.82 59.11 -7.98
C LEU A 231 1.30 59.78 -6.69
N GLY A 232 0.57 59.06 -5.84
CA GLY A 232 0.07 59.51 -4.53
C GLY A 232 -1.37 59.06 -4.26
N LEU A 233 -1.83 58.87 -3.01
CA LEU A 233 -1.25 59.20 -1.71
C LEU A 233 -1.29 58.00 -0.73
N LEU A 234 -0.48 58.07 0.33
CA LEU A 234 -0.55 57.19 1.51
C LEU A 234 -1.28 57.93 2.65
N THR A 235 -1.91 57.18 3.58
CA THR A 235 -2.58 57.69 4.82
C THR A 235 -3.91 58.44 4.55
N ALA A 236 -4.87 58.54 5.48
CA ALA A 236 -4.87 58.16 6.90
C ALA A 236 -6.25 57.64 7.38
N LEU A 237 -6.27 57.10 8.61
CA LEU A 237 -7.39 56.63 9.44
C LEU A 237 -8.83 57.09 9.09
N LEU A 238 -9.71 56.11 9.00
CA LEU A 238 -11.00 56.05 9.73
C LEU A 238 -11.37 54.58 9.98
#